data_AF-A0A0J9S5S1-F1
#
_entry.id   AF-A0A0J9S5S1-F1
#
_cell.length_a   1.000
_cell.length_b   1.000
_cell.length_c   1.000
_cell.angle_alpha   90.00
_cell.angle_beta   90.00
_cell.angle_gamma   90.00
#
_symmetry.space_group_name_H-M   'P 1'
#
loop_
_entity.id
_entity.type
_entity.pdbx_description
1 polymer ?
#
loop_
_entity_poly.entity_id
_entity_poly.type
_entity_poly.pdbx_seq_one_letter_code
_entity_poly.pdbx_strand_id
1 'polypeptide(L)'
;MNNEHKDLQNYHHKCKDIIVNQKGRENMILICKKYLRFLDKSKSWRNVDTGYNISLLLNYWLYEKLIGIYGPNNDELIRQGFSALQQKWDTFDSSIIHESYYEKCKPNLKMVNNTDWDKRKELYDYCVDYGYFSIMAKILQKRARRIVQHKSHNLEPIEVVWGCKELQ
;
A
#
# COMPACT_ATOMS: atom_id res chain seq x y z
N MET A 1 2.53 -7.41 -3.22
CA MET A 1 3.42 -6.54 -4.02
C MET A 1 4.78 -7.18 -4.32
N ASN A 2 5.38 -7.95 -3.41
CA ASN A 2 6.73 -8.51 -3.63
C ASN A 2 6.77 -9.72 -4.60
N ASN A 3 5.66 -10.45 -4.74
CA ASN A 3 5.59 -11.65 -5.58
C ASN A 3 5.73 -11.34 -7.08
N GLU A 4 6.37 -12.26 -7.80
CA GLU A 4 6.41 -12.25 -9.26
C GLU A 4 5.11 -12.84 -9.81
N HIS A 5 4.48 -12.11 -10.73
CA HIS A 5 3.25 -12.54 -11.38
C HIS A 5 3.42 -12.56 -12.90
N LYS A 6 2.91 -13.61 -13.56
CA LYS A 6 3.03 -13.77 -15.02
C LYS A 6 2.40 -12.61 -15.80
N ASP A 7 1.33 -12.02 -15.27
CA ASP A 7 0.62 -10.88 -15.86
C ASP A 7 1.37 -9.54 -15.71
N LEU A 8 2.53 -9.47 -15.04
CA LEU A 8 3.36 -8.26 -14.99
C LEU A 8 3.81 -7.77 -16.37
N GLN A 9 3.94 -8.68 -17.35
CA GLN A 9 4.33 -8.31 -18.70
C GLN A 9 3.29 -7.43 -19.41
N ASN A 10 2.01 -7.51 -19.00
CA ASN A 10 0.94 -6.68 -19.57
C ASN A 10 1.20 -5.19 -19.37
N TYR A 11 1.96 -4.81 -18.34
CA TYR A 11 2.27 -3.42 -18.00
C TYR A 11 3.62 -2.94 -18.58
N HIS A 12 4.36 -3.79 -19.30
CA HIS A 12 5.68 -3.43 -19.81
C HIS A 12 5.66 -2.22 -20.75
N HIS A 13 4.72 -2.17 -21.68
CA HIS A 13 4.61 -1.09 -22.65
C HIS A 13 4.35 0.28 -21.99
N LYS A 14 3.63 0.30 -20.84
CA LYS A 14 3.35 1.53 -20.07
C LYS A 14 4.54 1.98 -19.23
N CYS A 15 5.45 1.06 -18.88
CA CYS A 15 6.54 1.33 -17.94
C CYS A 15 7.92 1.46 -18.60
N LYS A 16 8.14 0.92 -19.81
CA LYS A 16 9.47 0.90 -20.48
C LYS A 16 10.06 2.30 -20.72
N ASP A 17 9.19 3.28 -20.88
CA ASP A 17 9.46 4.69 -21.16
C ASP A 17 9.42 5.55 -19.88
N ILE A 18 9.45 4.94 -18.69
CA ILE A 18 9.56 5.67 -17.44
C ILE A 18 10.84 6.54 -17.43
N ILE A 19 10.66 7.82 -17.13
CA ILE A 19 11.72 8.83 -17.14
C ILE A 19 12.27 8.97 -15.71
N VAL A 20 13.43 8.37 -15.46
CA VAL A 20 14.14 8.36 -14.16
C VAL A 20 15.64 8.38 -14.40
N ASN A 21 16.42 8.53 -13.33
CA ASN A 21 17.88 8.36 -13.40
C ASN A 21 18.23 7.00 -14.03
N GLN A 22 19.23 7.02 -14.92
CA GLN A 22 19.68 5.81 -15.61
C GLN A 22 20.14 4.73 -14.63
N LYS A 23 20.81 5.15 -13.54
CA LYS A 23 21.10 4.28 -12.40
C LYS A 23 19.76 3.91 -11.73
N GLY A 24 19.40 2.63 -11.78
CA GLY A 24 18.16 2.12 -11.19
C GLY A 24 16.95 2.10 -12.13
N ARG A 25 17.11 2.48 -13.41
CA ARG A 25 16.02 2.48 -14.39
C ARG A 25 15.33 1.11 -14.55
N GLU A 26 16.09 0.02 -14.62
CA GLU A 26 15.54 -1.33 -14.75
C GLU A 26 14.68 -1.72 -13.54
N ASN A 27 15.15 -1.41 -12.33
CA ASN A 27 14.38 -1.59 -11.11
C ASN A 27 13.12 -0.73 -11.11
N MET A 28 13.20 0.53 -11.55
CA MET A 28 12.03 1.40 -11.68
C MET A 28 11.00 0.88 -12.69
N ILE A 29 11.43 0.26 -13.79
CA ILE A 29 10.50 -0.41 -14.72
C ILE A 29 9.76 -1.54 -14.00
N LEU A 30 10.45 -2.35 -13.18
CA LEU A 30 9.83 -3.42 -12.41
C LEU A 30 8.86 -2.88 -11.35
N ILE A 31 9.25 -1.84 -10.61
CA ILE A 31 8.39 -1.17 -9.62
C ILE A 31 7.15 -0.57 -10.29
N CYS A 32 7.31 0.10 -11.43
CA CYS A 32 6.20 0.61 -12.22
C CYS A 32 5.22 -0.51 -12.63
N LYS A 33 5.72 -1.66 -13.13
CA LYS A 33 4.87 -2.79 -13.50
C LYS A 33 4.05 -3.30 -12.29
N LYS A 34 4.71 -3.47 -11.13
CA LYS A 34 4.06 -3.92 -9.89
C LYS A 34 3.02 -2.90 -9.40
N TYR A 35 3.34 -1.61 -9.48
CA TYR A 35 2.46 -0.50 -9.12
C TYR A 35 1.21 -0.44 -10.02
N LEU A 36 1.36 -0.42 -11.34
CA LEU A 36 0.22 -0.37 -12.27
C LEU A 36 -0.65 -1.64 -12.17
N ARG A 37 -0.03 -2.81 -11.97
CA ARG A 37 -0.75 -4.05 -11.70
C ARG A 37 -1.58 -3.95 -10.43
N PHE A 38 -1.01 -3.37 -9.38
CA PHE A 38 -1.75 -3.16 -8.14
C PHE A 38 -2.99 -2.32 -8.41
N LEU A 39 -2.84 -1.14 -9.03
CA LEU A 39 -3.98 -0.25 -9.35
C LEU A 39 -5.06 -0.95 -10.19
N ASP A 40 -4.66 -1.77 -11.16
CA ASP A 40 -5.58 -2.52 -12.03
C ASP A 40 -6.38 -3.58 -11.26
N LYS A 41 -5.68 -4.40 -10.46
CA LYS A 41 -6.28 -5.54 -9.76
C LYS A 41 -6.94 -5.16 -8.44
N SER A 42 -6.55 -4.03 -7.86
CA SER A 42 -7.10 -3.57 -6.58
C SER A 42 -8.47 -2.90 -6.73
N LYS A 43 -8.97 -2.70 -7.96
CA LYS A 43 -10.36 -2.29 -8.22
C LYS A 43 -11.39 -3.15 -7.48
N SER A 44 -11.19 -4.47 -7.39
CA SER A 44 -12.12 -5.36 -6.68
C SER A 44 -12.13 -5.14 -5.17
N TRP A 45 -11.15 -4.41 -4.63
CA TRP A 45 -10.98 -4.14 -3.20
C TRP A 45 -11.58 -2.79 -2.80
N ARG A 46 -12.14 -2.03 -3.75
CA ARG A 46 -12.69 -0.68 -3.54
C ARG A 46 -13.72 -0.59 -2.42
N ASN A 47 -14.57 -1.60 -2.31
CA ASN A 47 -15.69 -1.63 -1.36
C ASN A 47 -15.38 -2.49 -0.13
N VAL A 48 -14.14 -2.96 0.02
CA VAL A 48 -13.72 -3.69 1.20
C VAL A 48 -13.32 -2.64 2.22
N ASP A 49 -14.19 -2.41 3.22
CA ASP A 49 -13.82 -1.67 4.41
C ASP A 49 -12.80 -2.52 5.19
N THR A 50 -11.52 -2.29 4.90
CA THR A 50 -10.42 -2.98 5.57
C THR A 50 -10.13 -2.40 6.95
N GLY A 51 -10.72 -1.25 7.30
CA GLY A 51 -10.35 -0.49 8.50
C GLY A 51 -8.97 0.17 8.41
N TYR A 52 -8.32 0.15 7.25
CA TYR A 52 -7.02 0.79 7.00
C TYR A 52 -6.86 1.34 5.59
N ASN A 53 -6.04 2.38 5.46
CA ASN A 53 -5.72 3.09 4.23
C ASN A 53 -4.73 2.29 3.36
N ILE A 54 -5.28 1.49 2.45
CA ILE A 54 -4.52 0.69 1.47
C ILE A 54 -3.56 1.56 0.65
N SER A 55 -3.97 2.79 0.30
CA SER A 55 -3.14 3.71 -0.46
C SER A 55 -1.91 4.18 0.33
N LEU A 56 -2.03 4.33 1.64
CA LEU A 56 -0.90 4.67 2.51
C LEU A 56 0.11 3.51 2.59
N LEU A 57 -0.36 2.27 2.73
CA LEU A 57 0.50 1.08 2.65
C LEU A 57 1.27 0.98 1.33
N LEU A 58 0.57 1.23 0.22
CA LEU A 58 1.19 1.23 -1.10
C LEU A 58 2.31 2.28 -1.18
N ASN A 59 2.05 3.46 -0.62
CA ASN A 59 3.00 4.56 -0.57
C ASN A 59 4.24 4.24 0.29
N TYR A 60 4.08 3.61 1.46
CA TYR A 60 5.21 3.08 2.25
C TYR A 60 6.01 2.03 1.49
N TRP A 61 5.32 1.11 0.81
CA TRP A 61 5.98 0.10 -0.01
C TRP A 61 6.80 0.74 -1.15
N LEU A 62 6.24 1.73 -1.87
CA LEU A 62 6.95 2.45 -2.92
C LEU A 62 8.19 3.15 -2.37
N TYR A 63 8.06 3.83 -1.23
CA TYR A 63 9.16 4.55 -0.61
C TYR A 63 10.31 3.63 -0.22
N GLU A 64 10.01 2.49 0.42
CA GLU A 64 10.98 1.46 0.76
C GLU A 64 11.75 0.96 -0.48
N LYS A 65 11.05 0.74 -1.61
CA LYS A 65 11.70 0.31 -2.85
C LYS A 65 12.56 1.39 -3.46
N LEU A 66 12.12 2.64 -3.44
CA LEU A 66 12.91 3.77 -3.94
C LEU A 66 14.19 3.96 -3.10
N ILE A 67 14.10 3.85 -1.78
CA ILE A 67 15.28 3.84 -0.89
C ILE A 67 16.19 2.66 -1.22
N GLY A 68 15.66 1.46 -1.46
CA GLY A 68 16.45 0.30 -1.86
C GLY A 68 17.19 0.47 -3.19
N ILE A 69 16.61 1.24 -4.13
CA ILE A 69 17.21 1.51 -5.45
C ILE A 69 18.27 2.61 -5.37
N TYR A 70 17.95 3.72 -4.70
CA TYR A 70 18.74 4.94 -4.75
C TYR A 70 19.62 5.15 -3.51
N GLY A 71 19.33 4.46 -2.40
CA GLY A 71 19.94 4.67 -1.10
C GLY A 71 19.20 5.72 -0.27
N PRO A 72 19.28 5.65 1.08
CA PRO A 72 18.44 6.44 1.99
C PRO A 72 18.76 7.94 2.01
N ASN A 73 19.93 8.36 1.53
CA ASN A 73 20.37 9.77 1.54
C ASN A 73 20.22 10.46 0.17
N ASN A 74 19.49 9.84 -0.76
CA ASN A 74 19.33 10.34 -2.14
C ASN A 74 17.91 10.85 -2.38
N ASP A 75 17.42 11.72 -1.50
CA ASP A 75 16.06 12.28 -1.52
C ASP A 75 15.64 12.81 -2.89
N GLU A 76 16.58 13.41 -3.63
CA GLU A 76 16.31 13.94 -4.95
C GLU A 76 15.96 12.83 -5.96
N LEU A 77 16.73 11.74 -5.97
CA LEU A 77 16.44 10.59 -6.84
C LEU A 77 15.17 9.87 -6.39
N ILE A 78 14.91 9.82 -5.09
CA ILE A 78 13.67 9.27 -4.54
C ILE A 78 12.45 10.10 -4.96
N ARG A 79 12.53 11.44 -4.87
CA ARG A 79 11.48 12.35 -5.38
C ARG A 79 11.27 12.19 -6.88
N GLN A 80 12.34 12.09 -7.67
CA GLN A 80 12.24 11.83 -9.10
C GLN A 80 11.56 10.49 -9.39
N GLY A 81 11.90 9.42 -8.66
CA GLY A 81 11.24 8.12 -8.78
C GLY A 81 9.74 8.19 -8.47
N PHE A 82 9.35 8.90 -7.41
CA PHE A 82 7.95 9.14 -7.10
C PHE A 82 7.23 9.96 -8.18
N SER A 83 7.85 11.04 -8.67
CA SER A 83 7.28 11.87 -9.73
C SER A 83 7.09 11.07 -11.02
N ALA A 84 8.04 10.21 -11.37
CA ALA A 84 7.91 9.32 -12.53
C ALA A 84 6.75 8.33 -12.35
N LEU A 85 6.56 7.78 -11.15
CA LEU A 85 5.40 6.93 -10.85
C LEU A 85 4.08 7.70 -10.86
N GLN A 86 4.06 8.98 -10.46
CA GLN A 86 2.88 9.85 -10.60
C GLN A 86 2.52 10.06 -12.07
N GLN A 87 3.48 10.29 -12.96
CA GLN A 87 3.21 10.39 -14.39
C GLN A 87 2.64 9.09 -14.97
N LYS A 88 3.14 7.94 -14.50
CA LYS A 88 2.59 6.62 -14.88
C LYS A 88 1.22 6.35 -14.27
N TRP A 89 0.96 6.88 -13.09
CA TRP A 89 -0.38 6.96 -12.53
C TRP A 89 -1.25 7.81 -13.47
N ASP A 90 -0.94 9.07 -13.74
CA ASP A 90 -1.76 10.01 -14.55
C ASP A 90 -2.13 9.46 -15.96
N THR A 91 -1.31 8.57 -16.53
CA THR A 91 -1.52 7.91 -17.83
C THR A 91 -2.30 6.59 -17.78
N PHE A 92 -2.70 6.17 -16.58
CA PHE A 92 -3.55 5.00 -16.36
C PHE A 92 -4.98 5.28 -16.86
N ASP A 93 -5.65 4.24 -17.35
CA ASP A 93 -6.88 4.32 -18.15
C ASP A 93 -7.92 5.31 -17.58
N SER A 94 -8.34 6.27 -18.41
CA SER A 94 -9.22 7.39 -18.05
C SER A 94 -10.60 6.96 -17.55
N SER A 95 -11.03 5.73 -17.86
CA SER A 95 -12.27 5.14 -17.33
C SER A 95 -12.26 4.92 -15.82
N ILE A 96 -11.10 5.06 -15.16
CA ILE A 96 -10.84 4.72 -13.76
C ILE A 96 -10.44 5.98 -12.96
N ILE A 97 -9.99 7.05 -13.63
CA ILE A 97 -9.39 8.24 -13.00
C ILE A 97 -10.39 8.94 -12.07
N HIS A 98 -11.68 8.90 -12.39
CA HIS A 98 -12.72 9.54 -11.57
C HIS A 98 -13.08 8.78 -10.28
N GLU A 99 -12.41 7.66 -10.00
CA GLU A 99 -12.72 6.84 -8.83
C GLU A 99 -11.88 7.27 -7.62
N SER A 100 -12.55 7.54 -6.50
CA SER A 100 -11.91 8.01 -5.26
C SER A 100 -10.77 7.10 -4.74
N TYR A 101 -10.84 5.80 -5.03
CA TYR A 101 -9.80 4.84 -4.68
C TYR A 101 -8.50 5.08 -5.45
N TYR A 102 -8.61 5.39 -6.74
CA TYR A 102 -7.46 5.60 -7.61
C TYR A 102 -6.75 6.91 -7.26
N GLU A 103 -7.50 7.99 -7.02
CA GLU A 103 -7.01 9.28 -6.50
C GLU A 103 -6.22 9.12 -5.20
N LYS A 104 -6.75 8.36 -4.24
CA LYS A 104 -6.04 8.11 -2.97
C LYS A 104 -4.72 7.36 -3.17
N CYS A 105 -4.63 6.48 -4.17
CA CYS A 105 -3.44 5.69 -4.49
C CYS A 105 -2.36 6.43 -5.29
N LYS A 106 -2.51 7.74 -5.50
CA LYS A 106 -1.46 8.56 -6.11
C LYS A 106 -0.19 8.51 -5.24
N PRO A 107 1.01 8.35 -5.85
CA PRO A 107 2.24 8.31 -5.07
C PRO A 107 2.46 9.64 -4.33
N ASN A 108 2.86 9.60 -3.07
CA ASN A 108 2.91 10.75 -2.17
C ASN A 108 4.33 11.25 -1.96
N LEU A 109 4.70 12.30 -2.69
CA LEU A 109 6.01 12.95 -2.59
C LEU A 109 6.33 13.50 -1.19
N LYS A 110 5.31 13.82 -0.38
CA LYS A 110 5.54 14.39 0.97
C LYS A 110 6.24 13.39 1.90
N MET A 111 6.18 12.09 1.59
CA MET A 111 6.86 11.06 2.39
C MET A 111 8.37 11.22 2.44
N VAL A 112 8.97 11.79 1.38
CA VAL A 112 10.42 11.99 1.34
C VAL A 112 10.92 12.94 2.43
N ASN A 113 10.04 13.82 2.94
CA ASN A 113 10.41 14.78 3.98
C ASN A 113 10.29 14.21 5.40
N ASN A 114 9.80 12.98 5.57
CA ASN A 114 9.56 12.39 6.88
C ASN A 114 10.79 11.59 7.32
N THR A 115 11.57 12.14 8.25
CA THR A 115 12.76 11.49 8.80
C THR A 115 12.45 10.25 9.64
N ASP A 116 11.21 10.11 10.12
CA ASP A 116 10.68 9.01 10.94
C ASP A 116 9.77 8.05 10.15
N TRP A 117 9.86 8.05 8.82
CA TRP A 117 8.98 7.25 7.96
C TRP A 117 9.00 5.75 8.27
N ASP A 118 10.14 5.23 8.72
CA ASP A 118 10.39 3.83 9.03
C ASP A 118 9.57 3.42 10.27
N LYS A 119 9.61 4.23 11.32
CA LYS A 119 8.79 4.06 12.52
C LYS A 119 7.30 4.22 12.21
N ARG A 120 6.94 5.19 11.37
CA ARG A 120 5.54 5.35 10.93
C ARG A 120 5.06 4.13 10.15
N LYS A 121 5.90 3.58 9.27
CA LYS A 121 5.61 2.35 8.53
C LYS A 121 5.43 1.17 9.49
N GLU A 122 6.36 0.98 10.42
CA GLU A 122 6.32 -0.10 11.42
C GLU A 122 5.02 -0.05 12.24
N LEU A 123 4.66 1.13 12.74
CA LEU A 123 3.42 1.34 13.47
C LEU A 123 2.19 1.05 12.60
N TYR A 124 2.23 1.46 11.34
CA TYR A 124 1.14 1.20 10.40
C TYR A 124 0.98 -0.28 10.06
N ASP A 125 2.09 -0.98 9.83
CA ASP A 125 2.13 -2.43 9.59
C ASP A 125 1.56 -3.18 10.82
N TYR A 126 1.97 -2.80 12.03
CA TYR A 126 1.42 -3.33 13.28
C TYR A 126 -0.10 -3.13 13.38
N CYS A 127 -0.60 -1.93 13.04
CA CYS A 127 -2.04 -1.63 13.04
C CYS A 127 -2.83 -2.52 12.06
N VAL A 128 -2.27 -2.78 10.87
CA VAL A 128 -2.88 -3.65 9.87
C VAL A 128 -2.94 -5.10 10.36
N ASP A 129 -1.82 -5.62 10.87
CA ASP A 129 -1.75 -6.97 11.42
C ASP A 129 -2.70 -7.16 12.60
N TYR A 130 -2.69 -6.21 13.54
CA TYR A 130 -3.60 -6.21 14.68
C TYR A 130 -5.08 -6.20 14.24
N GLY A 131 -5.43 -5.34 13.27
CA GLY A 131 -6.78 -5.30 12.70
C GLY A 131 -7.20 -6.64 12.10
N TYR A 132 -6.30 -7.27 11.32
CA TYR A 132 -6.52 -8.60 10.75
C TYR A 132 -6.74 -9.66 11.84
N PHE A 133 -5.84 -9.75 12.83
CA PHE A 133 -5.96 -10.72 13.92
C PHE A 133 -7.22 -10.50 14.77
N SER A 134 -7.60 -9.24 15.01
CA SER A 134 -8.82 -8.90 15.74
C SER A 134 -10.09 -9.39 15.01
N ILE A 135 -10.18 -9.18 13.70
CA ILE A 135 -11.29 -9.70 12.88
C ILE A 135 -11.31 -11.24 12.93
N MET A 136 -10.15 -11.88 12.75
CA MET A 136 -10.05 -13.34 12.78
C MET A 136 -10.45 -13.93 14.14
N ALA A 137 -10.01 -13.32 15.24
CA ALA A 137 -10.40 -13.71 16.59
C ALA A 137 -11.92 -13.61 16.78
N LYS A 138 -12.56 -12.52 16.33
CA LYS A 138 -14.03 -12.34 16.39
C LYS A 138 -14.75 -13.44 15.60
N ILE A 139 -14.26 -13.80 14.42
CA ILE A 139 -14.83 -14.89 13.61
C ILE A 139 -14.72 -16.24 14.34
N LEU A 140 -13.54 -16.54 14.90
CA LEU A 140 -13.30 -17.78 15.66
C LEU A 140 -14.18 -17.84 16.92
N GLN A 141 -14.30 -16.76 17.68
CA GLN A 141 -15.20 -16.69 18.83
C GLN A 141 -16.66 -16.92 18.41
N LYS A 142 -17.13 -16.30 17.31
CA LYS A 142 -18.48 -16.52 16.79
C LYS A 142 -18.72 -17.96 16.32
N ARG A 143 -17.70 -18.65 15.81
CA ARG A 143 -17.76 -20.08 15.47
C ARG A 143 -17.80 -20.94 16.74
N ALA A 144 -16.94 -20.67 17.72
CA ALA A 144 -16.92 -21.38 18.99
C ALA A 144 -18.26 -21.26 19.74
N ARG A 145 -18.85 -20.05 19.81
CA ARG A 145 -20.18 -19.82 20.42
C ARG A 145 -21.33 -20.53 19.68
N ARG A 146 -21.17 -20.83 18.39
CA ARG A 146 -22.16 -21.61 17.64
C ARG A 146 -22.05 -23.11 17.94
N ILE A 147 -20.85 -23.58 18.27
CA ILE A 147 -20.58 -24.98 18.65
C ILE A 147 -20.94 -25.20 20.13
N VAL A 148 -20.64 -24.22 20.99
CA VAL A 148 -20.92 -24.25 22.43
C VAL A 148 -22.16 -23.40 22.70
N GLN A 149 -23.35 -24.01 22.69
CA GLN A 149 -24.56 -23.32 23.17
C GLN A 149 -24.34 -22.93 24.65
N HIS A 150 -24.31 -21.62 24.92
CA HIS A 150 -24.18 -20.93 26.23
C HIS A 150 -22.78 -20.90 26.91
N LYS A 151 -22.13 -19.73 26.84
CA LYS A 151 -21.84 -18.79 27.97
C LYS A 151 -20.83 -17.73 27.51
N SER A 152 -21.16 -16.47 27.77
CA SER A 152 -20.41 -15.28 27.36
C SER A 152 -19.45 -14.80 28.44
N HIS A 153 -18.28 -14.30 28.04
CA HIS A 153 -17.76 -13.00 28.47
C HIS A 153 -16.93 -12.38 27.32
N ASN A 154 -17.11 -11.08 27.07
CA ASN A 154 -16.37 -10.30 26.07
C ASN A 154 -15.13 -9.69 26.74
N LEU A 155 -14.03 -9.61 25.98
CA LEU A 155 -12.89 -8.74 26.26
C LEU A 155 -12.64 -7.91 25.00
N GLU A 156 -12.72 -6.59 25.11
CA GLU A 156 -12.23 -5.65 24.08
C GLU A 156 -11.00 -4.92 24.62
N PRO A 157 -9.89 -4.83 23.86
CA PRO A 157 -8.85 -3.84 24.10
C PRO A 157 -9.18 -2.60 23.25
N ILE A 158 -9.83 -1.61 23.86
CA ILE A 158 -10.27 -0.36 23.20
C ILE A 158 -9.08 0.57 22.84
N GLU A 159 -7.92 0.42 23.47
CA GLU A 159 -6.81 1.37 23.37
C GLU A 159 -6.01 1.29 22.06
N VAL A 160 -5.79 0.10 21.50
CA VAL A 160 -4.98 -0.05 20.26
C VAL A 160 -5.71 0.51 19.04
N VAL A 161 -7.04 0.40 19.00
CA VAL A 161 -7.87 0.86 17.88
C VAL A 161 -7.87 2.39 17.76
N TRP A 162 -7.72 3.10 18.88
CA TRP A 162 -7.75 4.57 18.90
C TRP A 162 -6.46 5.16 18.31
N GLY A 163 -5.28 4.68 18.76
CA GLY A 163 -3.99 5.13 18.20
C GLY A 163 -3.80 4.81 16.72
N CYS A 164 -4.39 3.69 16.24
CA CYS A 164 -4.34 3.34 14.81
C CYS A 164 -5.28 4.17 13.93
N LYS A 165 -6.34 4.77 14.48
CA LYS A 165 -7.26 5.65 13.74
C LYS A 165 -6.72 7.06 13.56
N GLU A 166 -5.91 7.56 14.49
CA GLU A 166 -5.32 8.90 14.43
C GLU A 166 -4.16 9.03 13.41
N LEU A 167 -3.69 7.91 12.85
CA LEU A 167 -2.59 7.84 11.88
C LEU A 167 -3.05 7.72 10.42
N GLN A 168 -4.36 7.68 10.16
CA GLN A 168 -4.98 7.53 8.83
C GLN A 168 -5.37 8.87 8.21
#